data_AF-A0A8C3XRD1-F1
#
_entry.id   AF-A0A8C3XRD1-F1
#
_cell.length_a   1.000
_cell.length_b   1.000
_cell.length_c   1.000
_cell.angle_alpha   90.00
_cell.angle_beta   90.00
_cell.angle_gamma   90.00
#
_symmetry.space_group_name_H-M   'P 1'
#
loop_
_entity.id
_entity.type
_entity.pdbx_description
1 polymer ?
#
loop_
_entity_poly.entity_id
_entity_poly.type
_entity_poly.pdbx_seq_one_letter_code
_entity_poly.pdbx_strand_id
1 'polypeptide(L)'
;MIIYRDCIIQDEIFSDIYRIREVANGLCLEVEGKMVTRTEGQIADALIGGNASSEAVEEGTDPTVVTGVDIVMNHHLQETNFTKESYKKYIKDYMKAIKARLEEHKSLSFAHRGLRLFLVM
;
A
#
# COMPACT_ATOMS: atom_id res chain seq x y z
N MET A 1 -3.17 -7.84 13.83
CA MET A 1 -2.82 -7.30 12.51
C MET A 1 -1.75 -6.24 12.71
N ILE A 2 -0.54 -6.52 12.23
CA ILE A 2 0.58 -5.59 12.17
C ILE A 2 0.47 -4.83 10.86
N ILE A 3 0.63 -3.51 10.93
CA ILE A 3 0.63 -2.63 9.76
C ILE A 3 2.07 -2.19 9.49
N TYR A 4 2.51 -2.37 8.26
CA TYR A 4 3.82 -1.94 7.79
C TYR A 4 3.70 -0.55 7.18
N ARG A 5 4.45 0.39 7.77
CA ARG A 5 4.52 1.79 7.35
C ARG A 5 5.91 2.13 6.85
N ASP A 6 5.96 3.03 5.88
CA ASP A 6 7.22 3.61 5.43
C ASP A 6 7.84 4.49 6.53
N CYS A 7 9.13 4.32 6.81
CA CYS A 7 9.78 5.02 7.91
C CYS A 7 10.03 6.52 7.66
N ILE A 8 9.94 6.96 6.40
CA ILE A 8 10.16 8.34 5.96
C ILE A 8 8.83 9.09 5.83
N ILE A 9 7.89 8.58 5.04
CA ILE A 9 6.58 9.21 4.77
C ILE A 9 5.52 8.84 5.82
N GLN A 10 5.75 7.80 6.63
CA GLN A 10 4.84 7.31 7.68
C GLN A 10 3.48 6.82 7.17
N ASP A 11 3.36 6.60 5.86
CA ASP A 11 2.16 6.07 5.23
C ASP A 11 2.13 4.55 5.25
N GLU A 12 0.92 3.99 5.20
CA GLU A 12 0.66 2.55 5.20
C GLU A 12 0.96 1.94 3.83
N ILE A 13 1.72 0.84 3.83
CA ILE A 13 2.08 0.13 2.60
C ILE A 13 1.31 -1.20 2.50
N PHE A 14 1.33 -2.01 3.56
CA PHE A 14 0.62 -3.29 3.63
C PHE A 14 0.51 -3.77 5.09
N SER A 15 -0.13 -4.92 5.31
CA SER A 15 -0.25 -5.56 6.64
C SER A 15 0.18 -7.02 6.65
N ASP A 16 0.34 -7.60 7.85
CA ASP A 16 0.71 -9.00 8.07
C ASP A 16 -0.37 -10.04 7.70
N ILE A 17 -1.50 -9.59 7.16
CA ILE A 17 -2.55 -10.47 6.63
C ILE A 17 -2.12 -11.16 5.33
N TYR A 18 -1.14 -10.58 4.64
CA TYR A 18 -0.59 -11.12 3.40
C TYR A 18 0.57 -12.07 3.67
N ARG A 19 0.86 -12.94 2.71
CA ARG A 19 2.04 -13.80 2.79
C ARG A 19 3.29 -12.98 2.49
N ILE A 20 4.16 -12.87 3.49
CA ILE A 20 5.39 -12.07 3.44
C ILE A 20 6.60 -13.00 3.46
N ARG A 21 7.59 -12.72 2.61
CA ARG A 21 8.90 -13.39 2.61
C ARG A 21 10.02 -12.38 2.72
N GLU A 22 10.96 -12.62 3.62
CA GLU A 22 12.23 -11.88 3.65
C GLU A 22 13.10 -12.31 2.48
N VAL A 23 13.56 -11.36 1.68
CA VAL A 23 14.48 -11.59 0.56
C VAL A 23 15.70 -10.69 0.68
N ALA A 24 16.70 -10.90 -0.18
CA ALA A 24 17.96 -10.14 -0.17
C ALA A 24 18.67 -10.12 1.20
N ASN A 25 18.68 -11.25 1.92
CA ASN A 25 19.23 -11.36 3.28
C ASN A 25 18.51 -10.50 4.33
N GLY A 26 17.19 -10.33 4.19
CA GLY A 26 16.36 -9.55 5.12
C GLY A 26 16.29 -8.06 4.79
N LEU A 27 16.78 -7.67 3.61
CA LEU A 27 16.80 -6.30 3.12
C LEU A 27 15.50 -5.84 2.46
N CYS A 28 14.71 -6.77 1.94
CA CYS A 28 13.45 -6.47 1.29
C CYS A 28 12.40 -7.48 1.74
N LEU A 29 11.14 -7.05 1.67
CA LEU A 29 9.99 -7.91 1.90
C LEU A 29 9.24 -8.11 0.59
N GLU A 30 9.09 -9.36 0.19
CA GLU A 30 8.24 -9.76 -0.92
C GLU A 30 6.86 -10.09 -0.37
N VAL A 31 5.81 -9.42 -0.88
CA VAL A 31 4.43 -9.56 -0.42
C VAL A 31 3.58 -10.14 -1.55
N GLU A 32 2.97 -11.30 -1.32
CA GLU A 32 2.17 -11.99 -2.34
C GLU A 32 0.73 -11.43 -2.37
N GLY A 33 0.38 -10.75 -3.47
CA GLY A 33 -0.98 -10.28 -3.75
C GLY A 33 -1.74 -11.19 -4.69
N LYS A 34 -3.07 -11.07 -4.69
CA LYS A 34 -3.99 -11.82 -5.56
C LYS A 34 -4.76 -10.88 -6.47
N MET A 35 -4.97 -11.28 -7.72
CA MET A 35 -5.90 -10.59 -8.61
C MET A 35 -7.33 -10.82 -8.12
N VAL A 36 -8.04 -9.72 -7.89
CA VAL A 36 -9.44 -9.72 -7.45
C VAL A 36 -10.26 -8.80 -8.33
N THR A 37 -11.53 -9.15 -8.51
CA THR A 37 -12.53 -8.32 -9.19
C THR A 37 -13.59 -7.94 -8.17
N ARG A 38 -13.89 -6.64 -8.07
CA ARG A 38 -14.90 -6.07 -7.18
C ARG A 38 -15.90 -5.29 -8.01
N THR A 39 -17.17 -5.36 -7.61
CA THR A 39 -18.22 -4.53 -8.17
C THR A 39 -18.48 -3.40 -7.18
N GLU A 40 -18.10 -2.19 -7.55
CA GLU A 40 -18.36 -0.97 -6.80
C GLU A 40 -19.67 -0.34 -7.29
N GLY A 41 -20.41 0.34 -6.40
CA GLY A 41 -21.65 1.03 -6.76
C GLY A 41 -22.94 0.20 -6.69
N GLN A 42 -22.89 -1.09 -6.34
CA GLN A 42 -24.10 -1.80 -5.89
C GLN A 42 -24.41 -1.39 -4.44
N ILE A 43 -25.05 -0.24 -4.27
CA ILE A 43 -25.81 0.02 -3.06
C ILE A 43 -27.00 -0.94 -3.14
N ALA A 44 -27.01 -1.99 -2.32
CA ALA A 44 -28.22 -2.79 -2.18
C ALA A 44 -29.34 -1.84 -1.74
N ASP A 45 -30.42 -1.72 -2.52
CA ASP A 45 -31.58 -0.87 -2.22
C ASP A 45 -32.09 -1.03 -0.77
N ALA A 46 -31.81 -2.17 -0.13
CA ALA A 46 -32.10 -2.44 1.27
C ALA A 46 -31.33 -1.59 2.31
N LEU A 47 -30.21 -0.95 1.94
CA LEU A 47 -29.40 -0.10 2.83
C LEU A 47 -29.80 1.38 2.79
N ILE A 48 -30.55 1.82 1.77
CA ILE A 48 -31.16 3.16 1.73
C ILE A 48 -32.49 3.10 2.49
N GLY A 49 -32.39 2.86 3.80
CA GLY A 49 -33.53 2.88 4.70
C GLY A 49 -34.16 4.28 4.80
N GLY A 50 -35.24 4.50 4.05
CA GLY A 50 -36.40 5.28 4.48
C GLY A 50 -36.38 6.79 4.24
N ASN A 51 -36.92 7.23 3.09
CA ASN A 51 -37.97 8.26 3.07
C ASN A 51 -38.80 8.14 1.77
N ALA A 52 -40.00 7.57 1.89
CA ALA A 52 -40.92 7.36 0.78
C ALA A 52 -41.73 8.63 0.48
N SER A 53 -41.11 9.67 -0.08
CA SER A 53 -41.81 10.77 -0.76
C SER A 53 -40.83 11.76 -1.38
N SER A 54 -40.38 11.52 -2.61
CA SER A 54 -40.36 12.50 -3.71
C SER A 54 -39.67 11.91 -4.94
N GLU A 55 -40.42 11.86 -6.03
CA GLU A 55 -40.03 11.83 -7.45
C GLU A 55 -38.73 11.09 -7.83
N ALA A 56 -38.94 9.94 -8.50
CA ALA A 56 -37.91 9.12 -9.10
C ALA A 56 -36.99 9.93 -10.03
N VAL A 57 -35.76 10.14 -9.58
CA VAL A 57 -34.61 10.24 -10.47
C VAL A 57 -33.89 8.91 -10.36
N GLU A 58 -34.22 8.00 -11.28
CA GLU A 58 -33.47 6.78 -11.49
C GLU A 58 -32.16 7.13 -12.21
N GLU A 59 -31.20 7.73 -11.48
CA GLU A 59 -29.79 7.73 -11.88
C GLU A 59 -29.09 6.59 -11.14
N GLY A 60 -29.47 5.35 -11.49
CA GLY A 60 -28.67 4.19 -11.16
C GLY A 60 -27.35 4.29 -11.92
N THR A 61 -26.28 4.73 -11.24
CA THR A 61 -24.94 4.66 -11.81
C THR A 61 -24.61 3.19 -12.08
N ASP A 62 -24.21 2.88 -13.31
CA ASP A 62 -23.85 1.52 -13.68
C ASP A 62 -22.79 0.96 -12.72
N PRO A 63 -22.97 -0.29 -12.22
CA PRO A 63 -22.02 -0.90 -11.33
C PRO A 63 -20.63 -0.93 -11.98
N THR A 64 -19.66 -0.30 -11.34
CA THR A 64 -18.29 -0.24 -11.85
C THR A 64 -17.55 -1.49 -11.41
N VAL A 65 -17.15 -2.32 -12.37
CA VAL A 65 -16.35 -3.52 -12.10
C VAL A 65 -14.86 -3.14 -12.13
N VAL A 66 -14.21 -3.18 -10.97
CA VAL A 66 -12.78 -2.88 -10.82
C VAL A 66 -12.03 -4.19 -10.61
N THR A 67 -10.99 -4.43 -11.41
CA THR A 67 -10.10 -5.59 -11.24
C THR A 67 -8.69 -5.09 -10.93
N GLY A 68 -8.05 -5.67 -9.92
CA GLY A 68 -6.71 -5.27 -9.49
C GLY A 68 -6.10 -6.24 -8.49
N VAL A 69 -4.85 -5.97 -8.10
CA VAL A 69 -4.19 -6.70 -7.02
C VAL A 69 -4.80 -6.26 -5.69
N ASP A 70 -5.24 -7.21 -4.87
CA ASP A 70 -5.91 -6.96 -3.59
C ASP A 70 -5.12 -6.05 -2.64
N ILE A 71 -3.79 -6.21 -2.56
CA ILE A 71 -2.91 -5.32 -1.76
C ILE A 71 -3.02 -3.87 -2.25
N VAL A 72 -2.93 -3.67 -3.57
CA VAL A 72 -3.00 -2.34 -4.19
C VAL A 72 -4.37 -1.70 -3.92
N MET A 73 -5.44 -2.46 -4.09
CA MET A 73 -6.80 -1.97 -3.87
C MET A 73 -7.09 -1.67 -2.39
N ASN A 74 -6.64 -2.52 -1.47
CA ASN A 74 -6.93 -2.38 -0.03
C ASN A 74 -6.12 -1.27 0.64
N HIS A 75 -4.89 -1.06 0.20
CA HIS A 75 -3.99 -0.04 0.75
C HIS A 75 -3.92 1.22 -0.13
N HIS A 76 -4.78 1.33 -1.14
CA HIS A 76 -4.87 2.47 -2.06
C HIS A 76 -3.53 2.86 -2.70
N LEU A 77 -2.68 1.86 -2.99
CA LEU A 77 -1.35 2.09 -3.54
C LEU A 77 -1.46 2.73 -4.94
N GLN A 78 -0.60 3.72 -5.18
CA GLN A 78 -0.59 4.48 -6.45
C GLN A 78 0.61 4.05 -7.28
N GLU A 79 0.36 3.71 -8.55
CA GLU A 79 1.43 3.48 -9.52
C GLU A 79 2.15 4.80 -9.81
N THR A 80 3.48 4.75 -9.80
CA THR A 80 4.33 5.90 -10.10
C THR A 80 5.21 5.61 -11.31
N ASN A 81 5.54 6.66 -12.07
CA ASN A 81 6.33 6.55 -13.28
C ASN A 81 7.69 7.23 -13.08
N PHE A 82 8.77 6.55 -13.47
CA PHE A 82 10.12 7.10 -13.43
C PHE A 82 10.84 6.92 -14.77
N THR A 83 11.64 7.92 -15.14
CA THR A 83 12.75 7.74 -16.08
C THR A 83 13.94 7.11 -15.36
N LYS A 84 14.87 6.49 -16.09
CA LYS A 84 16.09 5.91 -15.51
C LYS A 84 16.90 6.92 -14.68
N GLU A 85 16.93 8.18 -15.10
CA GLU A 85 17.66 9.25 -14.42
C GLU A 85 16.95 9.71 -13.14
N SER A 86 15.64 9.94 -13.22
CA SER A 86 14.83 10.32 -12.06
C SER A 86 14.80 9.22 -11.01
N TYR A 87 14.71 7.95 -11.41
CA TYR A 87 14.80 6.81 -10.50
C TYR A 87 16.14 6.77 -9.76
N LYS A 88 17.27 6.91 -10.47
CA LYS A 88 18.61 6.92 -9.86
C LYS A 88 18.77 8.03 -8.84
N LYS A 89 18.25 9.22 -9.14
CA LYS A 89 18.27 10.35 -8.21
C LYS A 89 17.36 10.07 -7.00
N TYR A 90 16.14 9.62 -7.24
CA TYR A 90 15.15 9.31 -6.21
C TYR A 90 15.68 8.28 -5.21
N ILE A 91 16.15 7.12 -5.70
CA ILE A 91 16.62 6.05 -4.81
C ILE A 91 17.85 6.49 -3.99
N LYS A 92 18.74 7.31 -4.57
CA LYS A 92 19.90 7.85 -3.87
C LYS A 92 19.48 8.80 -2.74
N ASP A 93 18.53 9.68 -3.00
CA ASP A 93 18.05 10.65 -2.02
C ASP A 93 17.24 9.95 -0.92
N TYR A 94 16.39 8.98 -1.28
CA TYR A 94 15.61 8.17 -0.34
C TYR A 94 16.49 7.30 0.58
N MET A 95 17.53 6.64 0.05
CA MET A 95 18.48 5.88 0.87
C MET A 95 19.23 6.74 1.89
N LYS A 96 19.55 8.00 1.56
CA LYS A 96 20.13 8.94 2.52
C LYS A 96 19.14 9.27 3.64
N ALA A 97 17.86 9.47 3.31
CA ALA A 97 16.82 9.74 4.29
C ALA A 97 16.66 8.57 5.27
N ILE A 98 16.65 7.32 4.76
CA ILE A 98 16.60 6.13 5.63
C ILE A 98 17.82 6.07 6.55
N LYS A 99 19.02 6.26 5.99
CA LYS A 99 20.24 6.24 6.81
C LYS A 99 20.18 7.25 7.96
N ALA A 100 19.79 8.49 7.68
CA ALA A 100 19.65 9.53 8.70
C ALA A 100 18.62 9.13 9.78
N ARG A 101 17.45 8.64 9.34
CA ARG A 101 16.36 8.20 10.22
C ARG A 101 16.76 7.05 11.15
N LEU A 102 17.61 6.13 10.66
CA LEU A 102 18.15 5.02 11.43
C LEU A 102 19.21 5.46 12.45
N GLU A 103 20.09 6.40 12.07
CA GLU A 103 21.12 6.96 12.94
C GLU A 103 20.53 7.73 14.13
N GLU A 104 19.47 8.52 13.89
CA GLU A 104 18.75 9.28 14.92
C GLU A 104 18.11 8.38 15.99
N HIS A 105 17.55 7.25 15.57
CA HIS A 105 16.79 6.37 16.45
C HIS A 105 17.64 5.42 17.30
N LYS A 106 18.98 5.51 17.27
CA LYS A 106 19.95 4.72 18.06
C LYS A 106 19.46 3.31 18.44
N SER A 107 18.91 2.57 17.48
CA SER A 107 18.62 1.16 17.69
C SER A 107 19.93 0.38 17.57
N LEU A 108 20.63 0.29 18.71
CA LEU A 108 21.94 -0.36 18.90
C LEU A 108 21.96 -1.88 18.60
N SER A 109 20.93 -2.44 17.95
CA SER A 109 20.94 -3.81 17.42
C SER A 109 21.27 -3.90 15.93
N PHE A 110 21.25 -2.77 15.19
CA PHE A 110 21.48 -2.75 13.74
C PHE A 110 22.93 -2.99 13.30
N ALA A 111 23.91 -2.83 14.20
CA ALA A 111 25.32 -2.95 13.85
C ALA A 111 25.86 -4.39 13.78
N HIS A 112 25.14 -5.39 14.29
CA HIS A 112 25.66 -6.77 14.42
C HIS A 112 24.92 -7.84 13.60
N ARG A 113 23.77 -7.53 12.98
CA ARG A 113 23.09 -8.43 12.05
C ARG A 113 22.61 -7.58 10.89
N GLY A 114 23.25 -7.79 9.74
CA GLY A 114 23.17 -6.93 8.57
C GLY A 114 21.76 -6.42 8.26
N LEU A 115 21.67 -5.11 8.03
CA LEU A 115 20.71 -4.47 7.13
C LEU A 115 19.31 -5.12 7.07
N ARG A 116 18.46 -4.86 8.06
CA ARG A 116 17.00 -4.98 7.91
C ARG A 116 16.43 -3.65 7.45
N LEU A 117 16.55 -3.37 6.15
CA LEU A 117 15.83 -2.29 5.52
C LEU A 117 14.42 -2.81 5.21
N PHE A 118 13.39 -2.04 5.53
CA PHE A 118 12.05 -2.26 4.99
C PHE A 118 12.00 -1.53 3.65
N LEU A 119 12.09 -2.28 2.56
CA LEU A 119 11.70 -1.81 1.24
C LEU A 119 10.83 -2.91 0.62
N VAL A 120 9.54 -2.62 0.51
CA VAL A 120 8.71 -3.25 -0.53
C VAL A 120 9.06 -2.51 -1.80
N MET A 121 9.74 -3.20 -2.70
CA MET A 121 9.80 -2.82 -4.13
C MET A 121 8.63 -3.48 -4.85
#